data_AF-A0A7V6IJR4-F1
#
_entry.id   AF-A0A7V6IJR4-F1
#
_cell.length_a   1.000
_cell.length_b   1.000
_cell.length_c   1.000
_cell.angle_alpha   90.00
_cell.angle_beta   90.00
_cell.angle_gamma   90.00
#
_symmetry.space_group_name_H-M   'P 1'
#
loop_
_entity.id
_entity.type
_entity.pdbx_description
1 polymer ?
#
loop_
_entity_poly.entity_id
_entity_poly.type
_entity_poly.pdbx_seq_one_letter_code
_entity_poly.pdbx_strand_id
1 'polypeptide(L)'
;MIKTVLPTMLGILTVLGLLLLYNLIIYNGDVFHSPDNGFLTLFVPIATIIALTIQFTLSLPFWEKFKSRKRVWGLTLFQFTILICVISGLIFGLLFWERNFGFSELIFLSLTGMIAFAVYWTVNLLTLKKIDKLR
;
A
#
# COMPACT_ATOMS: atom_id res chain seq x y z
N MET A 1 -13.60 -14.61 -4.57
CA MET A 1 -12.19 -14.81 -4.98
C MET A 1 -11.65 -13.66 -5.83
N ILE A 2 -12.25 -13.34 -6.99
CA ILE A 2 -11.77 -12.27 -7.90
C ILE A 2 -11.67 -10.90 -7.20
N LYS A 3 -12.70 -10.47 -6.46
CA LYS A 3 -12.71 -9.21 -5.67
C LYS A 3 -11.64 -9.14 -4.57
N THR A 4 -11.05 -10.27 -4.19
CA THR A 4 -10.04 -10.32 -3.14
C THR A 4 -8.64 -10.33 -3.77
N VAL A 5 -8.40 -11.24 -4.70
CA VAL A 5 -7.06 -11.48 -5.26
C VAL A 5 -6.67 -10.40 -6.25
N LEU A 6 -7.58 -10.04 -7.18
CA LEU A 6 -7.24 -9.15 -8.28
C LEU A 6 -6.92 -7.71 -7.83
N PRO A 7 -7.74 -7.04 -6.97
CA PRO A 7 -7.40 -5.71 -6.47
C PRO A 7 -6.11 -5.67 -5.67
N THR A 8 -5.87 -6.70 -4.85
CA THR A 8 -4.66 -6.80 -4.03
C THR A 8 -3.42 -6.96 -4.91
N MET A 9 -3.48 -7.88 -5.88
CA MET A 9 -2.38 -8.14 -6.81
C MET A 9 -2.06 -6.89 -7.65
N LEU A 10 -3.07 -6.23 -8.23
CA LEU A 10 -2.85 -5.01 -9.01
C LEU A 10 -2.31 -3.86 -8.15
N GLY A 11 -2.79 -3.71 -6.92
CA GLY A 11 -2.25 -2.73 -5.98
C GLY A 11 -0.77 -2.96 -5.69
N ILE A 12 -0.39 -4.20 -5.35
CA ILE A 12 1.00 -4.58 -5.08
C ILE A 12 1.88 -4.36 -6.31
N LEU A 13 1.46 -4.86 -7.48
CA LEU A 13 2.22 -4.72 -8.72
C LEU A 13 2.43 -3.25 -9.10
N THR A 14 1.45 -2.38 -8.82
CA THR A 14 1.60 -0.95 -9.09
C THR A 14 2.66 -0.32 -8.18
N VAL A 15 2.66 -0.64 -6.88
CA VAL A 15 3.68 -0.14 -5.95
C VAL A 15 5.07 -0.67 -6.33
N LEU A 16 5.20 -1.96 -6.62
CA LEU A 16 6.47 -2.56 -7.05
C LEU A 16 6.96 -1.93 -8.36
N GLY A 17 6.07 -1.73 -9.33
CA GLY A 17 6.40 -1.07 -10.58
C GLY A 17 6.91 0.36 -10.38
N LEU A 18 6.27 1.14 -9.49
CA LEU A 18 6.73 2.49 -9.16
C LEU A 18 8.08 2.49 -8.46
N LEU A 19 8.31 1.58 -7.51
CA LEU A 19 9.60 1.45 -6.83
C LEU A 19 10.71 1.06 -7.80
N LEU A 20 10.42 0.17 -8.75
CA LEU A 20 11.36 -0.25 -9.78
C LEU A 20 11.68 0.89 -10.74
N LEU A 21 10.67 1.67 -11.16
CA LEU A 21 10.87 2.86 -11.99
C LEU A 21 11.69 3.93 -11.25
N TYR A 22 11.37 4.20 -9.99
CA TYR A 22 12.14 5.14 -9.16
C TYR A 22 13.59 4.70 -9.05
N ASN A 23 13.84 3.40 -8.84
CA ASN A 23 15.18 2.86 -8.76
C ASN A 23 15.97 3.03 -10.07
N LEU A 24 15.33 2.73 -11.20
CA LEU A 24 15.96 2.86 -12.52
C LEU A 24 16.31 4.32 -12.85
N ILE A 25 15.44 5.26 -12.49
CA ILE A 25 15.63 6.69 -12.78
C ILE A 25 16.69 7.32 -11.86
N ILE A 26 16.68 7.00 -10.57
CA ILE A 26 17.49 7.71 -9.56
C ILE A 26 18.82 7.01 -9.29
N TYR A 27 18.82 5.67 -9.30
CA TYR A 27 19.99 4.85 -8.95
C TYR A 27 20.50 4.02 -10.13
N ASN A 28 20.04 4.30 -11.35
CA ASN A 28 20.49 3.64 -12.58
C ASN A 28 20.37 2.09 -12.56
N GLY A 29 19.51 1.54 -11.69
CA GLY A 29 19.32 0.10 -11.53
C GLY A 29 20.27 -0.61 -10.55
N ASP A 30 21.19 0.11 -9.89
CA ASP A 30 22.25 -0.51 -9.06
C ASP A 30 21.73 -1.37 -7.90
N VAL A 31 20.54 -1.06 -7.35
CA VAL A 31 19.97 -1.79 -6.20
C VAL A 31 19.62 -3.24 -6.54
N PHE A 32 19.42 -3.58 -7.82
CA PHE A 32 19.16 -4.95 -8.25
C PHE A 32 20.43 -5.74 -8.60
N HIS A 33 21.59 -5.08 -8.69
CA HIS A 33 22.87 -5.70 -9.01
C HIS A 33 23.68 -6.07 -7.76
N SER A 34 23.37 -5.45 -6.60
CA SER A 34 23.98 -5.85 -5.33
C SER A 34 23.45 -7.23 -4.89
N PRO A 35 24.30 -8.15 -4.38
CA PRO A 35 23.88 -9.48 -3.92
C PRO A 35 22.87 -9.47 -2.75
N ASP A 36 22.51 -8.29 -2.25
CA ASP A 36 21.62 -8.08 -1.12
C ASP A 36 20.14 -8.09 -1.57
N ASN A 37 19.64 -9.28 -1.90
CA ASN A 37 18.28 -9.51 -2.43
C ASN A 37 17.18 -9.47 -1.36
N GLY A 38 17.49 -9.10 -0.11
CA GLY A 38 16.56 -9.14 1.03
C GLY A 38 15.24 -8.39 0.79
N PHE A 39 15.28 -7.33 -0.02
CA PHE A 39 14.09 -6.61 -0.45
C PHE A 39 13.10 -7.51 -1.23
N LEU A 40 13.58 -8.26 -2.23
CA LEU A 40 12.71 -9.09 -3.06
C LEU A 40 12.35 -10.41 -2.38
N THR A 41 13.26 -11.00 -1.59
CA THR A 41 13.07 -12.33 -1.02
C THR A 41 12.31 -12.32 0.30
N LEU A 42 12.37 -11.24 1.10
CA LEU A 42 11.71 -11.15 2.40
C LEU A 42 10.63 -10.06 2.42
N PHE A 43 10.97 -8.84 2.00
CA PHE A 43 10.03 -7.72 2.11
C PHE A 43 8.80 -7.90 1.21
N VAL A 44 8.98 -8.29 -0.06
CA VAL A 44 7.85 -8.49 -0.98
C VAL A 44 6.86 -9.57 -0.52
N PRO A 45 7.29 -10.79 -0.10
CA PRO A 45 6.36 -11.79 0.42
C PRO A 45 5.62 -11.33 1.69
N ILE A 46 6.31 -10.71 2.64
CA ILE A 46 5.71 -10.22 3.88
C ILE A 46 4.68 -9.12 3.59
N ALA A 47 5.03 -8.15 2.75
CA ALA A 47 4.12 -7.09 2.32
C ALA A 47 2.89 -7.66 1.59
N THR A 48 3.07 -8.71 0.80
CA THR A 48 1.98 -9.39 0.09
C THR A 48 1.00 -10.06 1.06
N ILE A 49 1.51 -10.77 2.08
CA ILE A 49 0.68 -11.40 3.11
C ILE A 49 -0.11 -10.32 3.87
N ILE A 50 0.55 -9.24 4.30
CA ILE A 50 -0.11 -8.13 5.00
C ILE A 50 -1.19 -7.50 4.12
N ALA A 51 -0.91 -7.25 2.84
CA ALA A 51 -1.88 -6.69 1.91
C ALA A 51 -3.10 -7.59 1.70
N LEU A 52 -2.92 -8.91 1.64
CA LEU A 52 -4.02 -9.87 1.59
C LEU A 52 -4.84 -9.85 2.89
N THR A 53 -4.19 -9.80 4.05
CA THR A 53 -4.87 -9.67 5.35
C THR A 53 -5.71 -8.40 5.39
N ILE A 54 -5.13 -7.24 5.03
CA ILE A 54 -5.84 -5.96 4.97
C ILE A 54 -7.03 -6.04 4.00
N GLN A 55 -6.87 -6.70 2.85
CA GLN A 55 -7.96 -6.85 1.89
C GLN A 55 -9.18 -7.56 2.49
N PHE A 56 -8.94 -8.66 3.21
CA PHE A 56 -10.00 -9.46 3.81
C PHE A 56 -10.61 -8.80 5.03
N THR A 57 -9.79 -8.27 5.94
CA THR A 57 -10.26 -7.76 7.24
C THR A 57 -10.82 -6.36 7.15
N LEU A 58 -10.34 -5.56 6.20
CA LEU A 58 -10.60 -4.13 6.18
C LEU A 58 -11.16 -3.66 4.82
N SER A 59 -10.45 -3.86 3.71
CA SER A 59 -10.85 -3.28 2.40
C SER A 59 -12.23 -3.76 1.94
N LEU A 60 -12.47 -5.07 1.95
CA LEU A 60 -13.75 -5.64 1.50
C LEU A 60 -14.92 -5.27 2.41
N PRO A 61 -14.85 -5.49 3.74
CA PRO A 61 -15.93 -5.08 4.65
C PRO A 61 -16.22 -3.59 4.58
N PHE A 62 -15.17 -2.76 4.45
CA PHE A 62 -15.31 -1.33 4.29
C PHE A 62 -16.01 -0.97 2.97
N TRP A 63 -15.59 -1.57 1.84
CA TRP A 63 -16.16 -1.31 0.53
C TRP A 63 -17.64 -1.70 0.45
N GLU A 64 -18.02 -2.87 0.97
CA GLU A 64 -19.42 -3.31 1.00
C GLU A 64 -20.29 -2.39 1.87
N LYS A 65 -19.80 -1.98 3.04
CA LYS A 65 -20.49 -0.98 3.89
C LYS A 65 -20.61 0.38 3.20
N PHE A 66 -19.57 0.81 2.51
CA PHE A 66 -19.55 2.08 1.79
C PHE A 66 -20.57 2.10 0.64
N LYS A 67 -20.67 1.02 -0.14
CA LYS A 67 -21.69 0.90 -1.19
C LYS A 67 -23.12 1.04 -0.67
N SER A 68 -23.40 0.45 0.49
CA SER A 68 -24.74 0.49 1.10
C SER A 68 -25.08 1.85 1.70
N ARG A 69 -24.15 2.49 2.43
CA ARG A 69 -24.46 3.67 3.26
C ARG A 69 -23.83 4.98 2.79
N LYS A 70 -22.98 4.97 1.75
CA LYS A 70 -22.14 6.09 1.27
C LYS A 70 -21.18 6.70 2.31
N ARG A 71 -21.23 6.24 3.56
CA ARG A 71 -20.35 6.61 4.68
C ARG A 71 -20.11 5.37 5.53
N VAL A 72 -18.89 5.25 6.06
CA VAL A 72 -18.51 4.18 7.00
C VAL A 72 -17.89 4.85 8.21
N TRP A 73 -18.41 4.55 9.41
CA TRP A 73 -18.00 5.20 10.67
C TRP A 73 -18.10 6.73 10.63
N GLY A 74 -19.11 7.27 9.94
CA GLY A 74 -19.31 8.71 9.76
C GLY A 74 -18.38 9.35 8.72
N LEU A 75 -17.38 8.63 8.23
CA LEU A 75 -16.39 9.12 7.28
C LEU A 75 -16.81 8.87 5.84
N THR A 76 -16.46 9.81 4.97
CA THR A 76 -16.51 9.61 3.51
C THR A 76 -15.36 8.69 3.07
N LEU A 77 -15.45 8.14 1.85
CA LEU A 77 -14.38 7.32 1.25
C LEU A 77 -13.03 8.02 1.30
N PHE A 78 -13.03 9.32 0.97
CA PHE A 78 -11.83 10.13 0.91
C PHE A 78 -11.22 10.36 2.30
N GLN A 79 -12.04 10.74 3.29
CA GLN A 79 -11.58 10.92 4.66
C GLN A 79 -11.02 9.64 5.26
N PHE A 80 -11.69 8.50 5.04
CA PHE A 80 -11.19 7.20 5.49
C PHE A 80 -9.88 6.83 4.80
N THR A 81 -9.77 7.09 3.49
CA THR A 81 -8.55 6.84 2.72
C THR A 81 -7.37 7.64 3.26
N ILE A 82 -7.55 8.94 3.51
CA ILE A 82 -6.49 9.77 4.12
C ILE A 82 -6.08 9.20 5.47
N LEU A 83 -7.06 8.91 6.34
CA LEU A 83 -6.80 8.41 7.68
C LEU A 83 -5.96 7.13 7.65
N ILE A 84 -6.36 6.15 6.83
CA ILE A 84 -5.64 4.88 6.77
C ILE A 84 -4.25 5.04 6.15
N CYS A 85 -4.08 5.89 5.14
CA CYS A 85 -2.76 6.15 4.54
C CYS A 85 -1.81 6.79 5.55
N VAL A 86 -2.29 7.76 6.33
CA VAL A 86 -1.51 8.41 7.39
C VAL A 86 -1.12 7.40 8.46
N ILE A 87 -2.07 6.62 8.98
CA ILE A 87 -1.78 5.61 10.02
C ILE A 87 -0.79 4.57 9.50
N SER A 88 -1.02 4.01 8.31
CA SER A 88 -0.14 3.01 7.71
C SER A 88 1.26 3.56 7.44
N GLY A 89 1.38 4.79 6.96
CA GLY A 89 2.68 5.42 6.75
C GLY A 89 3.43 5.72 8.05
N LEU A 90 2.74 6.18 9.09
CA LEU A 90 3.35 6.37 10.41
C LEU A 90 3.83 5.05 11.01
N ILE A 91 3.01 3.98 10.94
CA ILE A 91 3.40 2.64 11.38
C ILE A 91 4.63 2.16 10.60
N PHE A 92 4.63 2.34 9.28
CA PHE A 92 5.77 1.98 8.43
C PHE A 92 7.04 2.71 8.86
N GLY A 93 6.97 4.04 9.02
CA GLY A 93 8.10 4.82 9.52
C GLY A 93 8.61 4.30 10.85
N LEU A 94 7.73 4.06 11.82
CA LEU A 94 8.13 3.56 13.14
C LEU A 94 8.77 2.15 13.12
N LEU A 95 8.33 1.27 12.21
CA LEU A 95 8.86 -0.09 12.09
C LEU A 95 10.23 -0.16 11.43
N PHE A 96 10.49 0.73 10.47
CA PHE A 96 11.72 0.73 9.67
C PHE A 96 12.71 1.84 10.07
N TRP A 97 12.37 2.66 11.06
CA TRP A 97 13.23 3.75 11.50
C TRP A 97 14.45 3.25 12.28
N GLU A 98 15.62 3.61 11.79
CA GLU A 98 16.88 3.39 12.47
C GLU A 98 17.23 4.63 13.29
N ARG A 99 17.16 4.51 14.62
CA ARG A 99 17.32 5.66 15.56
C ARG A 99 18.61 6.45 15.36
N ASN A 100 19.64 5.82 14.79
CA ASN A 100 20.95 6.42 14.53
C ASN A 100 20.91 7.53 13.44
N PHE A 101 19.94 7.51 12.53
CA PHE A 101 19.78 8.52 11.46
C PHE A 101 18.86 9.68 11.86
N GLY A 102 18.37 9.71 13.11
CA GLY A 102 17.61 10.83 13.67
C GLY A 102 16.18 10.96 13.16
N PHE A 103 15.47 11.99 13.63
CA PHE A 103 14.03 12.18 13.35
C PHE A 103 13.70 12.52 11.89
N SER A 104 14.64 13.09 11.13
CA SER A 104 14.43 13.39 9.71
C SER A 104 14.19 12.13 8.88
N GLU A 105 14.89 11.04 9.20
CA GLU A 105 14.69 9.76 8.53
C GLU A 105 13.30 9.19 8.82
N LEU A 106 12.85 9.24 10.08
CA LEU A 106 11.51 8.81 10.46
C LEU A 106 10.43 9.51 9.63
N ILE A 107 10.54 10.84 9.47
CA ILE A 107 9.60 11.62 8.67
C ILE A 107 9.63 11.16 7.20
N PHE A 108 10.81 10.96 6.63
CA PHE A 108 10.96 10.54 5.24
C PHE A 108 10.42 9.13 4.99
N LEU A 109 10.72 8.19 5.88
CA LEU A 109 10.19 6.82 5.84
C LEU A 109 8.68 6.83 6.00
N SER A 110 8.13 7.63 6.92
CA SER A 110 6.69 7.76 7.10
C SER A 110 6.02 8.29 5.84
N LEU A 111 6.54 9.36 5.24
CA LEU A 111 6.00 9.92 3.99
C LEU A 111 6.06 8.90 2.84
N THR A 112 7.18 8.18 2.72
CA THR A 112 7.33 7.11 1.71
C THR A 112 6.28 6.02 1.90
N GLY A 113 6.07 5.58 3.15
CA GLY A 113 5.03 4.62 3.50
C GLY A 113 3.61 5.13 3.20
N MET A 114 3.33 6.42 3.49
CA MET A 114 2.03 7.04 3.17
C MET A 114 1.77 7.03 1.66
N ILE A 115 2.76 7.42 0.85
CA ILE A 115 2.62 7.47 -0.62
C ILE A 115 2.45 6.06 -1.19
N ALA A 116 3.28 5.11 -0.78
CA ALA A 116 3.20 3.72 -1.24
C ALA A 116 1.83 3.10 -0.89
N PHE A 117 1.35 3.30 0.34
CA PHE A 117 0.05 2.81 0.76
C PHE A 117 -1.10 3.52 0.03
N ALA A 118 -1.01 4.84 -0.17
CA ALA A 118 -2.02 5.60 -0.91
C ALA A 118 -2.17 5.10 -2.36
N VAL A 119 -1.05 4.81 -3.04
CA VAL A 119 -1.09 4.22 -4.38
C VAL A 119 -1.73 2.84 -4.35
N TYR A 120 -1.25 1.96 -3.48
CA TYR A 120 -1.81 0.61 -3.31
C TYR A 120 -3.33 0.66 -3.09
N TRP A 121 -3.75 1.47 -2.10
CA TRP A 121 -5.13 1.59 -1.68
C TRP A 121 -6.03 2.14 -2.78
N THR A 122 -5.57 3.16 -3.49
CA THR A 122 -6.30 3.77 -4.61
C THR A 122 -6.52 2.77 -5.74
N VAL A 123 -5.46 2.08 -6.16
CA VAL A 123 -5.57 1.04 -7.21
C VAL A 123 -6.50 -0.08 -6.77
N ASN A 124 -6.42 -0.50 -5.51
CA ASN A 124 -7.28 -1.52 -4.95
C ASN A 124 -8.77 -1.11 -5.03
N LEU A 125 -9.12 0.07 -4.52
CA LEU A 125 -10.50 0.59 -4.56
C LEU A 125 -11.01 0.81 -5.99
N LEU A 126 -10.18 1.34 -6.88
CA LEU A 126 -10.55 1.53 -8.29
C LEU A 126 -10.82 0.19 -8.98
N THR A 127 -10.02 -0.83 -8.68
CA THR A 127 -10.21 -2.18 -9.21
C THR A 127 -11.50 -2.78 -8.67
N LEU A 128 -11.78 -2.66 -7.37
CA LEU A 128 -13.04 -3.09 -6.76
C LEU A 128 -14.25 -2.42 -7.43
N LYS A 129 -14.18 -1.09 -7.65
CA LYS A 129 -15.23 -0.34 -8.34
C LYS A 129 -15.44 -0.82 -9.77
N LYS A 130 -14.38 -1.14 -10.52
CA LYS A 130 -14.49 -1.67 -11.89
C LYS A 130 -15.14 -3.06 -11.90
N ILE A 131 -14.73 -3.95 -11.01
CA ILE A 131 -15.31 -5.29 -10.89
C ILE A 131 -16.81 -5.20 -10.58
N ASP A 132 -17.20 -4.30 -9.68
CA ASP A 132 -18.61 -4.09 -9.33
C ASP A 132 -19.42 -3.41 -10.45
N LYS A 133 -18.80 -2.65 -11.36
CA LYS A 133 -19.51 -2.08 -12.52
C LYS A 133 -19.75 -3.11 -13.62
N LEU A 134 -18.89 -4.12 -13.72
CA LEU A 134 -18.94 -5.16 -14.76
C LEU A 134 -19.88 -6.32 -14.41
N ARG A 135 -20.40 -6.38 -13.19
CA ARG A 135 -21.29 -7.43 -12.68
C ARG A 135 -22.62 -6.83 -12.26
#